data_AF-A0A524MFA7-F1
#
_entry.id   AF-A0A524MFA7-F1
#
_cell.length_a   1.000
_cell.length_b   1.000
_cell.length_c   1.000
_cell.angle_alpha   90.00
_cell.angle_beta   90.00
_cell.angle_gamma   90.00
#
_symmetry.space_group_name_H-M   'P 1'
#
loop_
_entity.id
_entity.type
_entity.pdbx_description
1 polymer ?
#
loop_
_entity_poly.entity_id
_entity_poly.type
_entity_poly.pdbx_seq_one_letter_code
_entity_poly.pdbx_strand_id
1 'polypeptide(L)'
;MPRRKRPEGESSEQTRARRALETIANTATRGEKVSWDRKMDNMVKMMSKLRPIEEQIMDLMAKKQPIFDQIAALRVEMVHECVHPYTSLVLKDTDDGEMVACKFCMRNFSVKS
;
A
#
# COMPACT_ATOMS: atom_id res chain seq x y z
N MET A 1 19.05 -3.21 -40.36
CA MET A 1 17.58 -3.01 -40.35
C MET A 1 17.25 -1.90 -41.34
N PRO A 2 16.18 -1.99 -42.13
CA PRO A 2 15.80 -0.91 -43.03
C PRO A 2 15.51 0.36 -42.23
N ARG A 3 16.04 1.51 -42.66
CA ARG A 3 15.78 2.82 -42.06
C ARG A 3 14.27 3.04 -42.04
N ARG A 4 13.70 3.30 -40.86
CA ARG A 4 12.28 3.70 -40.75
C ARG A 4 12.09 5.01 -41.54
N LYS A 5 11.04 5.06 -42.35
CA LYS A 5 10.72 6.22 -43.19
C LYS A 5 10.45 7.42 -42.27
N ARG A 6 11.02 8.59 -42.58
CA ARG A 6 10.82 9.81 -41.79
C ARG A 6 9.32 10.17 -41.81
N PRO A 7 8.66 10.37 -40.65
CA PRO A 7 7.31 10.91 -40.61
C PRO A 7 7.26 12.33 -41.19
N GLU A 8 6.22 12.64 -41.95
CA GLU A 8 6.01 13.98 -42.52
C GLU A 8 5.57 14.95 -41.40
N GLY A 9 6.23 16.12 -41.31
CA GLY A 9 5.88 17.17 -40.34
C GLY A 9 6.66 17.23 -39.03
N GLU A 10 7.72 16.42 -38.84
CA GLU A 10 8.54 16.48 -37.61
C GLU A 10 9.27 17.83 -37.44
N SER A 11 9.19 18.42 -36.23
CA SER A 11 10.02 19.56 -35.84
C SER A 11 11.51 19.18 -35.78
N SER A 12 12.40 20.19 -35.75
CA SER A 12 13.85 19.98 -35.63
C SER A 12 14.22 19.22 -34.35
N GLU A 13 13.55 19.51 -33.24
CA GLU A 13 13.75 18.85 -31.95
C GLU A 13 13.26 17.40 -31.95
N GLN A 14 12.09 17.13 -32.52
CA GLN A 14 11.55 15.77 -32.66
C GLN A 14 12.46 14.89 -33.53
N THR A 15 13.02 15.47 -34.60
CA THR A 15 13.98 14.79 -35.47
C THR A 15 15.27 14.42 -34.71
N ARG A 16 15.77 15.32 -33.85
CA ARG A 16 16.96 15.08 -33.01
C ARG A 16 16.71 13.98 -31.99
N ALA A 17 15.57 14.03 -31.30
CA ALA A 17 15.16 13.03 -30.32
C ALA A 17 15.02 11.63 -30.96
N ARG A 18 14.32 11.53 -32.09
CA ARG A 18 14.15 10.25 -32.81
C ARG A 18 15.50 9.65 -33.24
N ARG A 19 16.41 10.46 -33.79
CA ARG A 19 17.75 9.99 -34.19
C ARG A 19 18.57 9.50 -32.99
N ALA A 20 18.47 10.17 -31.84
CA ALA A 20 19.12 9.73 -30.62
C ALA A 20 18.57 8.38 -30.15
N LEU A 21 17.23 8.24 -30.11
CA LEU A 21 16.55 7.00 -29.75
C LEU A 21 16.87 5.85 -30.71
N GLU A 22 16.90 6.09 -32.02
CA GLU A 22 17.25 5.09 -33.02
C GLU A 22 18.71 4.64 -32.90
N THR A 23 19.63 5.58 -32.66
CA THR A 23 21.06 5.28 -32.45
C THR A 23 21.22 4.35 -31.25
N ILE A 24 20.61 4.70 -30.11
CA ILE A 24 20.67 3.90 -28.88
C ILE A 24 19.99 2.55 -29.09
N ALA A 25 18.80 2.51 -29.69
CA ALA A 25 18.07 1.27 -29.91
C ALA A 25 18.84 0.33 -30.85
N ASN A 26 19.64 0.83 -31.79
CA ASN A 26 20.39 0.02 -32.74
C ASN A 26 21.73 -0.52 -32.21
N THR A 27 22.15 -0.16 -31.00
CA THR A 27 23.35 -0.76 -30.37
C THR A 27 23.13 -2.24 -30.06
N ALA A 28 21.91 -2.60 -29.62
CA ALA A 28 21.54 -3.97 -29.37
C ALA A 28 21.33 -4.75 -30.68
N THR A 29 21.86 -5.96 -30.71
CA THR A 29 21.68 -6.91 -31.80
C THR A 29 20.21 -7.34 -31.92
N ARG A 30 19.84 -7.88 -33.09
CA ARG A 30 18.49 -8.42 -33.29
C ARG A 30 18.16 -9.54 -32.29
N GLY A 31 19.13 -10.39 -31.95
CA GLY A 31 18.94 -11.49 -31.00
C GLY A 31 18.65 -10.99 -29.58
N GLU A 32 19.37 -9.96 -29.13
CA GLU A 32 19.14 -9.33 -27.82
C GLU A 32 17.75 -8.68 -27.73
N LYS A 33 17.32 -8.00 -28.79
CA LYS A 33 15.96 -7.43 -28.87
C LYS A 33 14.88 -8.49 -28.76
N VAL A 34 15.02 -9.60 -29.51
CA VAL A 34 14.06 -10.71 -29.44
C VAL A 34 14.06 -11.38 -28.06
N SER A 35 15.23 -11.52 -27.44
CA SER A 35 15.35 -12.04 -26.06
C SER A 35 14.67 -11.12 -25.05
N TRP A 36 14.84 -9.80 -25.21
CA TRP A 36 14.17 -8.79 -24.40
C TRP A 36 12.65 -8.85 -24.55
N ASP A 37 12.14 -8.87 -25.78
CA ASP A 37 10.70 -8.93 -26.06
C ASP A 37 10.07 -10.18 -25.41
N ARG A 38 10.73 -11.35 -25.51
CA ARG A 38 10.28 -12.57 -24.84
C ARG A 38 10.24 -12.45 -23.32
N LYS A 39 11.24 -11.80 -22.71
CA LYS A 39 11.25 -11.56 -21.26
C LYS A 39 10.12 -10.62 -20.86
N MET A 40 9.89 -9.56 -21.64
CA MET A 40 8.81 -8.62 -21.43
C MET A 40 7.44 -9.33 -21.52
N ASP A 41 7.22 -10.14 -22.54
CA ASP A 41 5.99 -10.93 -22.69
C ASP A 41 5.76 -11.87 -21.50
N ASN A 42 6.83 -12.53 -21.02
CA ASN A 42 6.73 -13.39 -19.85
C ASN A 42 6.42 -12.60 -18.57
N MET A 43 6.99 -11.41 -18.41
CA MET A 43 6.67 -10.52 -17.29
C MET A 43 5.21 -10.08 -17.34
N VAL A 44 4.70 -9.68 -18.52
CA VAL A 44 3.29 -9.32 -18.70
C VAL A 44 2.36 -10.49 -18.36
N LYS A 45 2.70 -11.72 -18.77
CA LYS A 45 1.97 -12.94 -18.40
C LYS A 45 2.02 -13.24 -16.89
N MET A 46 3.10 -12.89 -16.20
CA MET A 46 3.17 -13.03 -14.74
C MET A 46 2.30 -11.98 -14.05
N MET A 47 2.33 -10.73 -14.52
CA MET A 47 1.48 -9.66 -14.00
C MET A 47 -0.02 -9.95 -14.20
N SER A 48 -0.42 -10.55 -15.32
CA SER A 48 -1.82 -10.92 -15.53
C SER A 48 -2.32 -11.98 -14.55
N LYS A 49 -1.44 -12.85 -14.04
CA LYS A 49 -1.76 -13.83 -13.00
C LYS A 49 -1.90 -13.20 -11.60
N LEU A 50 -1.28 -12.04 -11.36
CA LEU A 50 -1.37 -11.35 -10.07
C LEU A 50 -2.72 -10.65 -9.90
N ARG A 51 -3.28 -10.06 -10.97
CA ARG A 51 -4.55 -9.33 -10.93
C ARG A 51 -5.70 -10.04 -10.19
N PRO A 52 -6.02 -11.32 -10.46
CA PRO A 52 -7.11 -11.99 -9.74
C PRO A 52 -6.81 -12.16 -8.24
N ILE A 53 -5.53 -12.27 -7.85
CA ILE A 53 -5.14 -12.35 -6.44
C ILE A 53 -5.36 -10.99 -5.77
N GLU A 54 -5.00 -9.90 -6.45
CA GLU A 54 -5.23 -8.54 -5.96
C GLU A 54 -6.73 -8.24 -5.80
N GLU A 55 -7.55 -8.66 -6.76
CA GLU A 55 -9.02 -8.57 -6.68
C GLU A 55 -9.57 -9.34 -5.47
N GLN A 56 -9.10 -10.58 -5.26
CA GLN A 56 -9.51 -11.36 -4.08
C GLN A 56 -9.10 -10.70 -2.77
N ILE A 57 -7.91 -10.09 -2.70
CA ILE A 57 -7.47 -9.36 -1.51
C ILE A 57 -8.38 -8.16 -1.26
N MET A 58 -8.74 -7.40 -2.30
CA MET A 58 -9.66 -6.27 -2.17
C MET A 58 -11.04 -6.72 -1.66
N ASP A 59 -11.58 -7.81 -2.21
CA ASP A 59 -12.86 -8.38 -1.77
C ASP A 59 -12.80 -8.84 -0.30
N LEU A 60 -11.69 -9.46 0.11
CA LEU A 60 -11.48 -9.87 1.49
C LEU A 60 -11.36 -8.67 2.43
N MET A 61 -10.68 -7.60 2.01
CA MET A 61 -10.61 -6.36 2.77
C MET A 61 -12.00 -5.72 2.93
N ALA A 62 -12.80 -5.71 1.86
CA ALA A 62 -14.17 -5.21 1.91
C ALA A 62 -15.04 -6.03 2.90
N LYS A 63 -14.87 -7.35 2.96
CA LYS A 63 -15.55 -8.22 3.94
C LYS A 63 -15.03 -8.04 5.38
N LYS A 64 -13.76 -7.68 5.53
CA LYS A 64 -13.12 -7.44 6.84
C LYS A 64 -13.62 -6.16 7.49
N GLN A 65 -13.87 -5.12 6.70
CA GLN A 65 -14.29 -3.81 7.19
C GLN A 65 -15.55 -3.82 8.08
N PRO A 66 -16.69 -4.44 7.70
CA PRO A 66 -17.87 -4.45 8.54
C PRO A 66 -17.67 -5.16 9.88
N ILE A 67 -16.76 -6.15 9.94
CA ILE A 67 -16.41 -6.81 11.20
C ILE A 67 -15.65 -5.84 12.10
N PHE A 68 -14.71 -5.06 11.55
CA PHE A 68 -14.05 -4.02 12.33
C PHE A 68 -15.01 -2.93 12.79
N ASP A 69 -15.97 -2.55 11.98
CA ASP A 69 -16.98 -1.56 12.35
C ASP A 69 -17.83 -2.07 13.52
N GLN A 70 -18.22 -3.37 13.51
CA GLN A 70 -18.90 -4.01 14.64
C GLN A 70 -18.04 -4.06 15.90
N ILE A 71 -16.76 -4.41 15.78
CA ILE A 71 -15.81 -4.40 16.90
C ILE A 71 -15.67 -2.99 17.47
N ALA A 72 -15.59 -1.98 16.62
CA ALA A 72 -15.47 -0.59 17.04
C ALA A 72 -16.72 -0.12 17.78
N ALA A 73 -17.91 -0.43 17.26
CA ALA A 73 -19.19 -0.13 17.92
C ALA A 73 -19.27 -0.78 19.32
N LEU A 74 -18.98 -2.09 19.41
CA LEU A 74 -18.98 -2.80 20.69
C LEU A 74 -17.96 -2.22 21.66
N ARG A 75 -16.77 -1.83 21.18
CA ARG A 75 -15.75 -1.20 22.03
C ARG A 75 -16.25 0.13 22.61
N VAL A 76 -16.98 0.93 21.85
CA VAL A 76 -17.56 2.19 22.34
C VAL A 76 -18.54 1.92 23.49
N GLU A 77 -19.42 0.93 23.32
CA GLU A 77 -20.36 0.50 24.36
C GLU A 77 -19.62 0.00 25.61
N MET A 78 -18.63 -0.88 25.45
CA MET A 78 -17.84 -1.42 26.55
C MET A 78 -17.01 -0.34 27.28
N VAL A 79 -16.56 0.71 26.59
CA VAL A 79 -15.85 1.83 27.21
C VAL A 79 -16.82 2.74 27.97
N HIS A 80 -18.04 2.93 27.45
CA HIS A 80 -19.10 3.67 28.15
C HIS A 80 -19.51 2.96 29.44
N GLU A 81 -19.75 1.65 29.37
CA GLU A 81 -20.17 0.80 30.49
C GLU A 81 -19.00 0.24 31.31
N CYS A 82 -17.78 0.73 31.09
CA CYS A 82 -16.55 0.08 31.55
C CYS A 82 -16.60 -0.33 33.03
N VAL A 83 -16.62 -1.64 33.26
CA VAL A 83 -16.54 -2.25 34.60
C VAL A 83 -15.07 -2.46 34.91
N HIS A 84 -14.39 -1.44 35.44
CA HIS A 84 -12.94 -1.38 35.68
C HIS A 84 -12.42 -2.56 36.54
N PRO A 85 -12.02 -3.70 35.95
CA PRO A 85 -11.54 -4.84 36.71
C PRO A 85 -10.08 -4.62 37.10
N TYR A 86 -9.65 -5.18 38.23
CA TYR A 86 -8.27 -5.02 38.73
C TYR A 86 -7.20 -5.31 37.66
N THR A 87 -7.40 -6.33 36.83
CA THR A 87 -6.48 -6.73 35.74
C THR A 87 -6.30 -5.68 34.64
N SER A 88 -7.19 -4.69 34.55
CA SER A 88 -7.13 -3.60 33.58
C SER A 88 -6.85 -2.24 34.21
N LEU A 89 -6.60 -2.19 35.52
CA LEU A 89 -6.11 -1.02 36.22
C LEU A 89 -4.58 -1.07 36.27
N VAL A 90 -3.95 0.09 36.08
CA VAL A 90 -2.51 0.27 36.18
C VAL A 90 -2.24 1.51 37.02
N LEU A 91 -1.30 1.43 37.95
CA LEU A 91 -0.78 2.60 38.65
C LEU A 91 0.07 3.41 37.68
N LYS A 92 -0.11 4.72 37.70
CA LYS A 92 0.68 5.71 36.97
C LYS A 92 1.18 6.75 37.96
N ASP A 93 2.49 6.91 37.98
CA ASP A 93 3.12 8.03 38.66
C ASP A 93 3.02 9.25 37.76
N THR A 94 2.48 10.34 38.31
CA THR A 94 2.39 11.64 37.63
C THR A 94 3.04 12.69 38.51
N ASP A 95 3.38 13.85 37.95
CA ASP A 95 4.01 14.96 38.69
C ASP A 95 3.16 15.43 39.88
N ASP A 96 1.85 15.19 39.84
CA ASP A 96 0.86 15.53 40.88
C ASP A 96 0.57 14.39 41.89
N GLY A 97 1.24 13.23 41.76
CA GLY A 97 1.10 12.06 42.65
C GLY A 97 0.75 10.73 41.96
N GLU A 98 0.41 9.71 42.75
CA GLU A 98 -0.01 8.39 42.27
C GLU A 98 -1.48 8.41 41.79
N MET A 99 -1.71 8.02 40.53
CA MET A 99 -3.05 7.84 39.97
C MET A 99 -3.26 6.41 39.48
N VAL A 100 -4.49 5.92 39.55
CA VAL A 100 -4.85 4.63 38.95
C VAL A 100 -5.52 4.89 37.61
N ALA A 101 -4.97 4.36 36.52
CA ALA A 101 -5.53 4.48 35.18
C ALA A 101 -6.11 3.15 34.70
N CYS A 102 -7.25 3.18 34.04
CA CYS A 102 -7.75 2.00 33.33
C CYS A 102 -7.17 1.94 31.92
N LYS A 103 -6.50 0.84 31.56
CA LYS A 103 -5.92 0.64 30.21
C LYS A 103 -6.96 0.48 29.09
N PHE A 104 -8.23 0.27 29.46
CA PHE A 104 -9.31 -0.01 28.51
C PHE A 104 -10.09 1.25 28.13
N CYS A 105 -10.64 1.97 29.12
CA CYS A 105 -11.36 3.23 28.89
C CYS A 105 -10.49 4.48 29.02
N MET A 106 -9.22 4.33 29.43
CA MET A 106 -8.25 5.41 29.61
C MET A 106 -8.63 6.47 30.65
N ARG A 107 -9.61 6.19 31.51
CA ARG A 107 -9.96 7.07 32.65
C ARG A 107 -8.92 6.93 33.76
N ASN A 108 -8.62 8.05 34.40
CA ASN A 108 -7.78 8.13 35.59
C ASN A 108 -8.65 8.29 36.84
N PHE A 109 -8.26 7.64 37.93
CA PHE A 109 -8.91 7.66 39.22
C PHE A 109 -7.91 8.15 40.26
N SER A 110 -8.28 9.20 40.99
CA SER A 110 -7.54 9.63 42.19
C SER A 110 -8.01 8.77 43.35
N VAL A 111 -7.13 7.98 43.95
CA VAL A 111 -7.43 7.31 45.21
C VAL A 111 -7.16 8.33 46.32
N LYS A 112 -8.23 8.93 46.86
CA LYS A 112 -8.11 9.69 48.11
C LYS A 112 -7.99 8.67 49.23
N SER A 113 -6.83 8.66 49.89
CA SER A 113 -6.60 7.96 51.16
C SER A 113 -7.42 8.57 52.30
#